data_AF-A0A643CDK5-F1
#
_entry.id   AF-A0A643CDK5-F1
#
_cell.length_a   1.000
_cell.length_b   1.000
_cell.length_c   1.000
_cell.angle_alpha   90.00
_cell.angle_beta   90.00
_cell.angle_gamma   90.00
#
_symmetry.space_group_name_H-M   'P 1'
#
loop_
_entity.id
_entity.type
_entity.pdbx_description
1 polymer ?
#
loop_
_entity_poly.entity_id
_entity_poly.type
_entity_poly.pdbx_seq_one_letter_code
_entity_poly.pdbx_strand_id
1 'polypeptide(L)'
;DFSNGFLIAEIFTVHYPRDLKLSSFKNGTSLKVKLDNWTQLEKFLARKKLRLPKELIHGTIHCKAGVPEILIQEVYTLLTHREVKSIQDDLVNFTDYSYQMQLPLVSRSTASKSIKDNIRLSELIGNPNKLNNEHKVEFLFLLQMLQRKLSRKLNPSKFSWKWSTGFFQA
;
A
#
# COMPACT_ATOMS: atom_id res chain seq x y z
N ASP A 1 12.78 -9.42 2.26
CA ASP A 1 11.81 -8.35 1.94
C ASP A 1 10.99 -8.77 0.73
N PHE A 2 9.66 -8.74 0.81
CA PHE A 2 8.77 -9.08 -0.30
C PHE A 2 8.89 -8.08 -1.45
N SER A 3 9.24 -6.82 -1.18
CA SER A 3 9.34 -5.78 -2.21
C SER A 3 10.38 -6.11 -3.29
N ASN A 4 11.43 -6.84 -2.94
CA ASN A 4 12.48 -7.25 -3.86
C ASN A 4 12.03 -8.35 -4.84
N GLY A 5 11.02 -9.14 -4.48
CA GLY A 5 10.56 -10.29 -5.29
C GLY A 5 11.40 -11.55 -5.13
N PHE A 6 12.60 -11.52 -4.53
CA PHE A 6 13.41 -12.74 -4.32
C PHE A 6 12.70 -13.77 -3.43
N LEU A 7 12.05 -13.35 -2.34
CA LEU A 7 11.26 -14.27 -1.49
C LEU A 7 10.07 -14.87 -2.24
N ILE A 8 9.43 -14.10 -3.13
CA ILE A 8 8.34 -14.60 -3.98
C ILE A 8 8.89 -15.63 -4.97
N ALA A 9 10.05 -15.36 -5.57
CA ALA A 9 10.73 -16.31 -6.43
C ALA A 9 11.08 -17.60 -5.68
N GLU A 10 11.61 -17.50 -4.46
CA GLU A 10 11.91 -18.65 -3.61
C GLU A 10 10.67 -19.54 -3.40
N ILE A 11 9.52 -18.96 -3.03
CA ILE A 11 8.25 -19.69 -2.92
C ILE A 11 7.92 -20.40 -4.24
N PHE A 12 7.95 -19.70 -5.38
CA PHE A 12 7.65 -20.32 -6.67
C PHE A 12 8.67 -21.39 -7.08
N THR A 13 9.95 -21.30 -6.68
CA THR A 13 10.94 -22.33 -6.98
C THR A 13 10.67 -23.65 -6.24
N VAL A 14 10.02 -23.62 -5.07
CA VAL A 14 9.58 -24.84 -4.37
C VAL A 14 8.53 -25.58 -5.19
N HIS A 15 7.59 -24.85 -5.79
CA HIS A 15 6.50 -25.44 -6.59
C HIS A 15 6.88 -25.72 -8.05
N TYR A 16 7.81 -24.95 -8.61
CA TYR A 16 8.22 -25.03 -10.02
C TYR A 16 9.76 -25.07 -10.19
N PRO A 17 10.47 -26.03 -9.57
CA PRO A 17 11.94 -26.05 -9.53
C PRO A 17 12.59 -26.21 -10.91
N ARG A 18 11.86 -26.74 -11.90
CA ARG A 18 12.36 -26.93 -13.27
C ARG A 18 12.19 -25.69 -14.15
N ASP A 19 11.26 -24.81 -13.80
CA ASP A 19 10.85 -23.67 -14.64
C ASP A 19 11.41 -22.33 -14.16
N LEU A 20 11.76 -22.26 -12.88
CA LEU A 20 12.30 -21.07 -12.23
C LEU A 20 13.57 -21.43 -11.47
N LYS A 21 14.65 -20.70 -11.70
CA LYS A 21 15.93 -20.90 -11.01
C LYS A 21 16.21 -19.71 -10.10
N LEU A 22 16.37 -19.96 -8.81
CA LEU A 22 16.61 -18.89 -7.83
C LEU A 22 17.92 -18.12 -8.12
N SER A 23 18.90 -18.78 -8.73
CA SER A 23 20.19 -18.17 -9.11
C SER A 23 20.09 -17.03 -10.13
N SER A 24 18.97 -16.87 -10.84
CA SER A 24 18.76 -15.73 -11.75
C SER A 24 18.26 -14.47 -11.03
N PHE A 25 17.87 -14.59 -9.75
CA PHE A 25 17.35 -13.50 -8.94
C PHE A 25 18.44 -12.90 -8.06
N LYS A 26 18.33 -11.59 -7.80
CA LYS A 26 19.30 -10.86 -6.98
C LYS A 26 18.64 -10.34 -5.70
N ASN A 27 19.22 -10.68 -4.55
CA ASN A 27 18.78 -10.15 -3.25
C ASN A 27 19.44 -8.78 -2.97
N GLY A 28 19.00 -7.75 -3.69
CA GLY A 28 19.51 -6.38 -3.57
C GLY A 28 18.42 -5.36 -3.24
N THR A 29 18.78 -4.20 -2.70
CA THR A 29 17.79 -3.21 -2.21
C THR A 29 17.41 -2.15 -3.24
N SER A 30 18.16 -2.00 -4.33
CA SER A 30 17.93 -0.94 -5.32
C SER A 30 16.64 -1.17 -6.13
N LEU A 31 15.94 -0.08 -6.46
CA LEU A 31 14.69 -0.15 -7.25
C LEU A 31 14.89 -0.89 -8.58
N LYS A 32 16.02 -0.68 -9.25
CA LYS A 32 16.40 -1.39 -10.48
C LYS A 32 16.39 -2.91 -10.27
N VAL A 33 17.02 -3.40 -9.20
CA VAL A 33 17.05 -4.84 -8.89
C VAL A 33 15.66 -5.38 -8.59
N LYS A 34 14.83 -4.62 -7.85
CA LYS A 34 13.43 -5.01 -7.59
C LYS A 34 12.66 -5.16 -8.91
N LEU A 35 12.72 -4.16 -9.79
CA LEU A 35 12.03 -4.19 -11.08
C LEU A 35 12.51 -5.34 -11.97
N ASP A 36 13.83 -5.59 -12.02
CA ASP A 36 14.39 -6.71 -12.79
C ASP A 36 13.89 -8.06 -12.28
N ASN A 37 13.89 -8.28 -10.96
CA ASN A 37 13.35 -9.50 -10.34
C ASN A 37 11.85 -9.67 -10.64
N TRP A 38 11.05 -8.61 -10.46
CA TRP A 38 9.62 -8.66 -10.72
C TRP A 38 9.29 -8.89 -12.21
N THR A 39 10.06 -8.32 -13.12
CA THR A 39 9.92 -8.59 -14.56
C THR A 39 10.18 -10.06 -14.88
N GLN A 40 11.15 -10.70 -14.23
CA GLN A 40 11.38 -12.15 -14.36
C GLN A 40 10.20 -12.97 -13.84
N LEU A 41 9.66 -12.59 -12.67
CA LEU A 41 8.47 -13.23 -12.09
C LEU A 41 7.25 -13.10 -13.00
N GLU A 42 6.96 -11.91 -13.52
CA GLU A 42 5.82 -11.68 -14.42
C GLU A 42 5.90 -12.55 -15.69
N LYS A 43 7.10 -12.65 -16.30
CA LYS A 43 7.33 -13.55 -17.44
C LYS A 43 7.11 -15.02 -17.07
N PHE A 44 7.52 -15.42 -15.88
CA PHE A 44 7.27 -16.77 -15.39
C PHE A 44 5.78 -17.04 -15.16
N LEU A 45 5.07 -16.15 -14.45
CA LEU A 45 3.64 -16.24 -14.18
C LEU A 45 2.83 -16.32 -15.48
N ALA A 46 3.15 -15.48 -16.46
CA ALA A 46 2.51 -15.49 -17.77
C ALA A 46 2.67 -16.85 -18.49
N ARG A 47 3.88 -17.44 -18.46
CA ARG A 47 4.13 -18.78 -19.04
C ARG A 47 3.33 -19.88 -18.34
N LYS A 48 3.13 -19.77 -17.02
CA LYS A 48 2.33 -20.71 -16.22
C LYS A 48 0.83 -20.42 -16.23
N LYS A 49 0.39 -19.37 -16.95
CA LYS A 49 -1.00 -18.88 -16.97
C LYS A 49 -1.53 -18.50 -15.57
N LEU A 50 -0.63 -18.15 -14.65
CA LEU A 50 -0.96 -17.60 -13.35
C LEU A 50 -1.14 -16.09 -13.48
N ARG A 51 -2.16 -15.54 -12.84
CA ARG A 51 -2.48 -14.12 -12.90
C ARG A 51 -2.43 -13.52 -11.51
N LEU A 52 -1.57 -12.53 -11.33
CA LEU A 52 -1.58 -11.65 -10.16
C LEU A 52 -2.02 -10.26 -10.60
N PRO A 53 -2.87 -9.57 -9.82
CA PRO A 53 -3.20 -8.16 -10.08
C PRO A 53 -1.95 -7.29 -10.15
N LYS A 54 -1.86 -6.44 -11.17
CA LYS A 54 -0.70 -5.55 -11.38
C LYS A 54 -0.55 -4.55 -10.25
N GLU A 55 -1.66 -4.14 -9.66
CA GLU A 55 -1.74 -3.22 -8.54
C GLU A 55 -1.06 -3.81 -7.29
N LEU A 56 -1.24 -5.11 -7.04
CA LEU A 56 -0.58 -5.81 -5.93
C LEU A 56 0.93 -5.93 -6.16
N ILE A 57 1.35 -6.26 -7.38
CA ILE A 57 2.78 -6.31 -7.74
C ILE A 57 3.42 -4.92 -7.54
N HIS A 58 2.82 -3.89 -8.14
CA HIS A 58 3.32 -2.52 -8.06
C HIS A 58 3.34 -2.01 -6.61
N GLY A 59 2.26 -2.20 -5.86
CA GLY A 59 2.21 -1.81 -4.45
C GLY A 59 3.25 -2.55 -3.59
N THR A 60 3.51 -3.83 -3.88
CA THR A 60 4.55 -4.62 -3.19
C THR A 60 5.96 -4.10 -3.50
N ILE A 61 6.29 -3.85 -4.77
CA ILE A 61 7.59 -3.28 -5.19
C ILE A 61 7.92 -2.01 -4.41
N HIS A 62 6.89 -1.19 -4.17
CA HIS A 62 7.00 0.10 -3.52
C HIS A 62 6.76 0.06 -2.00
N CYS A 63 6.64 -1.11 -1.38
CA CYS A 63 6.42 -1.24 0.07
C CYS A 63 5.18 -0.47 0.55
N LYS A 64 4.06 -0.57 -0.17
CA LYS A 64 2.77 -0.10 0.31
C LYS A 64 2.30 -1.01 1.43
N ALA A 65 1.87 -0.41 2.55
CA ALA A 65 1.42 -1.18 3.71
C ALA A 65 0.21 -2.04 3.37
N GLY A 66 0.16 -3.27 3.90
CA GLY A 66 -0.93 -4.22 3.66
C GLY A 66 -0.90 -4.93 2.30
N VAL A 67 -0.19 -4.38 1.30
CA VAL A 67 -0.16 -4.96 -0.05
C VAL A 67 0.65 -6.27 -0.11
N PRO A 68 1.85 -6.38 0.48
CA PRO A 68 2.59 -7.64 0.50
C PRO A 68 1.81 -8.78 1.16
N GLU A 69 1.03 -8.48 2.20
CA GLU A 69 0.20 -9.45 2.92
C GLU A 69 -0.90 -10.02 2.00
N ILE A 70 -1.61 -9.14 1.29
CA ILE A 70 -2.64 -9.54 0.32
C ILE A 70 -2.01 -10.33 -0.84
N LEU A 71 -0.86 -9.87 -1.35
CA LEU A 71 -0.14 -10.57 -2.41
C LEU A 71 0.21 -12.01 -1.98
N ILE A 72 0.66 -12.22 -0.75
CA ILE A 72 1.01 -13.56 -0.26
C ILE A 72 -0.23 -14.46 -0.14
N GLN A 73 -1.38 -13.92 0.27
CA GLN A 73 -2.64 -14.67 0.28
C GLN A 73 -3.04 -15.10 -1.14
N GLU A 74 -2.87 -14.20 -2.12
CA GLU A 74 -3.15 -14.50 -3.52
C GLU A 74 -2.19 -15.56 -4.07
N VAL A 75 -0.88 -15.44 -3.80
CA VAL A 75 0.12 -16.44 -4.19
C VAL A 75 -0.17 -17.80 -3.55
N TYR A 76 -0.54 -17.84 -2.27
CA TYR A 76 -0.92 -19.07 -1.59
C TYR A 76 -2.14 -19.73 -2.25
N THR A 77 -3.17 -18.94 -2.55
CA THR A 77 -4.41 -19.40 -3.18
C THR A 77 -4.13 -19.94 -4.59
N LEU A 78 -3.31 -19.24 -5.38
CA LEU A 78 -2.88 -19.68 -6.71
C LEU A 78 -2.10 -20.99 -6.70
N LEU A 79 -1.24 -21.21 -5.70
CA LEU A 79 -0.38 -22.38 -5.61
C LEU A 79 -1.07 -23.61 -5.01
N THR A 80 -2.01 -23.41 -4.09
CA THR A 80 -2.63 -24.50 -3.31
C THR A 80 -4.08 -24.77 -3.69
N HIS A 81 -4.72 -23.88 -4.46
CA HIS A 81 -6.15 -23.90 -4.76
C HIS A 81 -7.05 -23.92 -3.50
N ARG A 82 -6.53 -23.42 -2.38
CA ARG A 82 -7.27 -23.29 -1.13
C ARG A 82 -7.65 -21.84 -0.92
N GLU A 83 -8.91 -21.60 -0.58
CA GLU A 83 -9.37 -20.26 -0.20
C GLU A 83 -8.81 -19.88 1.17
N VAL A 84 -8.19 -18.70 1.23
CA VAL A 84 -7.83 -18.08 2.49
C VAL A 84 -9.06 -17.31 2.98
N LYS A 85 -9.50 -17.57 4.22
CA LYS A 85 -10.46 -16.69 4.88
C LYS A 85 -9.79 -15.32 5.02
N SER A 86 -10.21 -14.36 4.19
CA SER A 86 -9.68 -13.00 4.22
C SER A 86 -9.80 -12.47 5.65
N ILE A 87 -8.69 -11.95 6.19
CA ILE A 87 -8.70 -11.23 7.47
C ILE A 87 -9.25 -9.80 7.26
N GLN A 88 -9.37 -9.36 5.99
CA GLN A 88 -9.82 -8.02 5.61
C GLN A 88 -11.12 -8.11 4.81
N ASP A 89 -12.25 -7.84 5.48
CA ASP A 89 -13.56 -7.62 4.82
C ASP A 89 -13.65 -6.23 4.13
N ASP A 90 -12.67 -5.35 4.38
CA ASP A 90 -12.67 -3.98 3.85
C ASP A 90 -12.13 -3.89 2.42
N LEU A 91 -12.72 -2.97 1.64
CA LEU A 91 -12.25 -2.60 0.30
C LEU A 91 -10.78 -2.14 0.36
N VAL A 92 -9.88 -2.89 -0.30
CA VAL A 92 -8.45 -2.56 -0.40
C VAL A 92 -8.30 -1.27 -1.22
N ASN A 93 -8.10 -0.13 -0.57
CA ASN A 93 -8.00 1.16 -1.26
C ASN A 93 -6.57 1.67 -1.45
N PHE A 94 -5.54 0.81 -1.26
CA PHE A 94 -4.12 1.14 -1.39
C PHE A 94 -3.68 2.44 -0.67
N THR A 95 -4.46 2.85 0.34
CA THR A 95 -4.16 3.98 1.20
C THR A 95 -4.26 3.58 2.67
N ASP A 96 -3.75 4.43 3.57
CA ASP A 96 -3.88 4.27 5.02
C ASP A 96 -5.31 4.56 5.56
N TYR A 97 -6.29 4.82 4.69
CA TYR A 97 -7.65 5.22 5.05
C TYR A 97 -8.30 4.35 6.15
N SER A 98 -8.36 3.04 5.96
CA SER A 98 -9.09 2.15 6.89
C SER A 98 -8.46 2.18 8.28
N TYR A 99 -7.12 2.19 8.32
CA TYR A 99 -6.36 2.38 9.55
C TYR A 99 -6.66 3.74 10.21
N GLN A 100 -6.62 4.84 9.45
CA GLN A 100 -6.91 6.18 9.98
C GLN A 100 -8.33 6.30 10.53
N MET A 101 -9.31 5.63 9.92
CA MET A 101 -10.69 5.68 10.38
C MET A 101 -10.91 4.97 11.72
N GLN A 102 -10.12 3.95 12.04
CA GLN A 102 -10.15 3.25 13.33
C GLN A 102 -9.51 4.06 14.47
N LEU A 103 -8.63 5.02 14.15
CA LEU A 103 -7.95 5.83 15.15
C LEU A 103 -8.83 6.96 15.73
N PRO A 104 -8.66 7.30 17.02
CA PRO A 104 -9.13 8.56 17.57
C PRO A 104 -8.64 9.76 16.76
N LEU A 105 -9.45 10.81 16.65
CA LEU A 105 -9.14 11.97 15.82
C LEU A 105 -7.75 12.58 16.11
N VAL A 106 -7.38 12.72 17.38
CA VAL A 106 -6.11 13.34 17.80
C VAL A 106 -4.87 12.54 17.39
N SER A 107 -5.04 11.22 17.19
CA SER A 107 -3.97 10.32 16.75
C SER A 107 -3.91 10.11 15.24
N ARG A 108 -4.86 10.68 14.48
CA ARG A 108 -4.86 10.56 13.01
C ARG A 108 -3.73 11.36 12.39
N SER A 109 -3.29 10.92 11.21
CA SER A 109 -2.24 11.57 10.45
C SER A 109 -2.59 13.04 10.11
N THR A 110 -1.57 13.88 9.98
CA THR A 110 -1.73 15.18 9.32
C THR A 110 -1.76 14.98 7.81
N ALA A 111 -2.23 15.98 7.05
CA ALA A 111 -2.25 15.88 5.59
C ALA A 111 -0.87 15.58 5.00
N SER A 112 0.17 16.25 5.51
CA SER A 112 1.56 15.99 5.09
C SER A 112 2.03 14.58 5.43
N LYS A 113 1.64 14.05 6.60
CA LYS A 113 1.97 12.67 6.99
C LYS A 113 1.24 11.65 6.12
N SER A 114 -0.07 11.82 5.88
CA SER A 114 -0.85 10.96 4.99
C SER A 114 -0.23 10.91 3.58
N ILE A 115 0.15 12.06 3.01
CA ILE A 115 0.81 12.09 1.69
C ILE A 115 2.12 11.28 1.70
N LYS A 116 2.97 11.49 2.72
CA LYS A 116 4.27 10.79 2.84
C LYS A 116 4.13 9.29 3.09
N ASP A 117 3.11 8.88 3.82
CA ASP A 117 2.88 7.47 4.15
C ASP A 117 2.30 6.70 2.94
N ASN A 118 1.53 7.38 2.09
CA ASN A 118 0.85 6.77 0.92
C ASN A 118 1.62 6.88 -0.40
N ILE A 119 2.52 7.86 -0.56
CA ILE A 119 3.33 8.05 -1.78
C ILE A 119 4.80 7.77 -1.46
N ARG A 120 5.34 6.72 -2.06
CA ARG A 120 6.72 6.29 -1.83
C ARG A 120 7.67 6.96 -2.82
N LEU A 121 8.88 7.31 -2.37
CA LEU A 121 9.92 7.90 -3.24
C LEU A 121 10.20 7.02 -4.46
N SER A 122 10.19 5.69 -4.28
CA SER A 122 10.37 4.74 -5.37
C SER A 122 9.26 4.78 -6.43
N GLU A 123 8.02 5.14 -6.06
CA GLU A 123 6.92 5.32 -7.03
C GLU A 123 7.15 6.58 -7.87
N LEU A 124 7.63 7.66 -7.25
CA LEU A 124 7.95 8.90 -7.95
C LEU A 124 9.11 8.71 -8.94
N ILE A 125 10.13 7.95 -8.54
CA ILE A 125 11.26 7.60 -9.42
C ILE A 125 10.80 6.64 -10.53
N GLY A 126 9.95 5.65 -10.21
CA GLY A 126 9.45 4.67 -11.17
C GLY A 126 8.45 5.23 -12.18
N ASN A 127 7.70 6.26 -11.80
CA ASN A 127 6.76 6.95 -12.67
C ASN A 127 6.94 8.49 -12.55
N PRO A 128 7.83 9.07 -13.38
CA PRO A 128 8.15 10.50 -13.31
C PRO A 128 7.06 11.41 -13.89
N ASN A 129 5.87 10.88 -14.24
CA ASN A 129 4.76 11.69 -14.73
C ASN A 129 4.26 12.63 -13.62
N LYS A 130 4.67 13.90 -13.71
CA LYS A 130 4.39 14.94 -12.72
C LYS A 130 2.90 15.17 -12.52
N LEU A 131 2.11 15.21 -13.60
CA LEU A 131 0.66 15.46 -13.53
C LEU A 131 -0.07 14.36 -12.76
N ASN A 132 0.26 13.09 -13.03
CA ASN A 132 -0.34 11.97 -12.31
C ASN A 132 0.03 11.99 -10.81
N ASN A 133 1.26 12.38 -10.50
CA ASN A 133 1.72 12.50 -9.12
C ASN A 133 1.04 13.68 -8.40
N GLU A 134 0.83 14.80 -9.08
CA GLU A 134 0.07 15.95 -8.57
C GLU A 134 -1.39 15.56 -8.27
N HIS A 135 -2.09 14.90 -9.20
CA HIS A 135 -3.45 14.41 -8.96
C HIS A 135 -3.55 13.44 -7.77
N LYS A 136 -2.56 12.56 -7.57
CA LYS A 136 -2.51 11.69 -6.40
C LYS A 136 -2.37 12.47 -5.10
N VAL A 137 -1.50 13.49 -5.08
CA VAL A 137 -1.31 14.36 -3.92
C VAL A 137 -2.60 15.12 -3.61
N GLU A 138 -3.25 15.68 -4.63
CA GLU A 138 -4.53 16.39 -4.49
C GLU A 138 -5.62 15.47 -3.94
N PHE A 139 -5.74 14.25 -4.49
CA PHE A 139 -6.69 13.26 -4.02
C PHE A 139 -6.49 12.94 -2.52
N LEU A 140 -5.26 12.65 -2.09
CA LEU A 140 -4.96 12.34 -0.69
C LEU A 140 -5.22 13.54 0.23
N PHE A 141 -4.90 14.74 -0.23
CA PHE A 141 -5.18 15.97 0.51
C PHE A 141 -6.69 16.16 0.73
N LEU A 142 -7.48 16.03 -0.34
CA LEU A 142 -8.94 16.12 -0.29
C LEU A 142 -9.55 15.04 0.60
N LEU A 143 -9.07 13.79 0.48
CA LEU A 143 -9.50 12.68 1.32
C LEU A 143 -9.30 13.01 2.82
N GLN A 144 -8.11 13.51 3.19
CA GLN A 144 -7.81 13.89 4.57
C GLN A 144 -8.73 15.02 5.06
N MET A 145 -8.98 16.03 4.22
CA MET A 145 -9.89 17.13 4.57
C MET A 145 -11.32 16.63 4.82
N LEU A 146 -11.81 15.74 3.96
CA LEU A 146 -13.14 15.14 4.08
C LEU A 146 -13.26 14.33 5.37
N GLN A 147 -12.29 13.46 5.67
CA GLN A 147 -12.25 12.68 6.91
C GLN A 147 -12.32 13.58 8.15
N ARG A 148 -11.56 14.69 8.18
CA ARG A 148 -11.58 15.65 9.30
C ARG A 148 -12.93 16.35 9.43
N LYS A 149 -13.55 16.75 8.31
CA LYS A 149 -14.88 17.37 8.30
C LYS A 149 -15.94 16.39 8.84
N LEU A 150 -15.94 15.16 8.36
CA LEU A 150 -16.86 14.11 8.80
C LEU A 150 -16.68 13.82 10.30
N SER A 151 -15.45 13.71 10.77
CA SER A 151 -15.16 13.40 12.18
C SER A 151 -15.66 14.49 13.14
N ARG A 152 -15.56 15.77 12.73
CA ARG A 152 -16.12 16.90 13.48
C ARG A 152 -17.65 16.84 13.53
N LYS A 153 -18.30 16.50 12.42
CA LYS A 153 -19.75 16.34 12.36
C LYS A 153 -20.24 15.19 13.24
N LEU A 154 -19.50 14.07 13.30
CA LEU A 154 -19.86 12.90 14.10
C LEU A 154 -19.56 13.07 15.60
N ASN A 155 -18.66 13.99 15.98
CA ASN A 155 -18.28 14.20 17.39
C ASN A 155 -18.38 15.69 17.81
N PRO A 156 -19.53 16.36 17.64
CA PRO A 156 -19.64 17.81 17.80
C PRO A 156 -19.25 18.29 19.20
N SER A 157 -19.60 17.53 20.25
CA SER A 157 -19.29 17.85 21.65
C SER A 157 -17.78 17.96 21.94
N LYS A 158 -16.93 17.26 21.19
CA LYS A 158 -15.46 17.34 21.34
C LYS A 158 -14.86 18.61 20.73
N PHE A 159 -15.60 19.31 19.87
CA PHE A 159 -15.14 20.52 19.17
C PHE A 159 -15.97 21.76 19.46
N SER A 160 -17.05 21.63 20.23
CA SER A 160 -17.93 22.74 20.60
C SER A 160 -17.38 23.59 21.75
N TRP A 161 -16.26 23.21 22.37
CA TRP A 161 -15.62 24.03 23.41
C TRP A 161 -15.03 25.29 22.80
N LYS A 162 -15.80 26.38 22.92
CA LYS A 162 -15.29 27.74 22.78
C LYS A 162 -14.70 28.12 24.13
N TRP A 163 -13.49 28.68 24.14
CA TRP A 163 -13.06 29.46 25.29
C TRP A 163 -14.14 30.51 25.53
N SER A 164 -14.79 30.48 26.68
CA SER A 164 -15.46 31.67 27.18
C SER A 164 -14.34 32.70 27.32
N THR A 165 -14.29 33.67 26.42
CA THR A 165 -13.48 34.88 26.57
C THR A 165 -14.05 35.64 27.77
N GLY A 166 -13.70 35.16 28.96
CA GLY A 166 -14.01 35.78 30.23
C GLY A 166 -13.10 36.99 30.38
N PHE A 167 -13.69 38.17 30.19
CA PHE A 167 -13.40 39.40 30.92
C PHE A 167 -11.97 39.59 31.44
N PHE A 168 -11.10 40.15 30.60
CA PHE A 168 -10.12 41.12 31.09
C PHE A 168 -10.69 42.51 30.81
N GLN A 169 -11.56 43.00 31.69
CA GLN A 169 -11.71 44.44 31.91
C GLN A 169 -10.70 44.80 33.00
N ALA A 170 -9.64 45.51 32.62
CA ALA A 170 -8.74 46.24 33.51
C ALA A 170 -9.09 47.72 33.41
#